data_AF-A0A7C3GIZ6-F1
#
_entry.id   AF-A0A7C3GIZ6-F1
#
_cell.length_a   1.000
_cell.length_b   1.000
_cell.length_c   1.000
_cell.angle_alpha   90.00
_cell.angle_beta   90.00
_cell.angle_gamma   90.00
#
_symmetry.space_group_name_H-M   'P 1'
#
loop_
_entity.id
_entity.type
_entity.pdbx_description
1 polymer ?
#
loop_
_entity_poly.entity_id
_entity_poly.type
_entity_poly.pdbx_seq_one_letter_code
_entity_poly.pdbx_strand_id
1 'polypeptide(L)'
;MSELSKIKQELSILEKTERELNLKQLQINGLLGITQAINNNVSADDLYEMYASFLAWEMAVQKFALLVKEDEGWVCKVHRGIDEELVKMDLSDRLPNYQRLKNIEEDKDHPFIKAFDVVIPVLHKDTP
;
A
#
# COMPACT_ATOMS: atom_id res chain seq x y z
N MET A 1 28.26 30.58 -23.51
CA MET A 1 27.75 29.28 -23.04
C MET A 1 26.30 29.18 -23.50
N SER A 2 26.04 28.15 -24.30
CA SER A 2 25.22 28.21 -25.53
C SER A 2 23.73 28.04 -25.25
N GLU A 3 22.87 28.79 -25.95
CA GLU A 3 21.41 28.60 -25.99
C GLU A 3 21.01 27.12 -26.19
N LEU A 4 21.83 26.35 -26.91
CA LEU A 4 21.68 24.91 -27.10
C LEU A 4 21.68 24.12 -25.77
N SER A 5 22.48 24.54 -24.78
CA SER A 5 22.50 23.88 -23.47
C SER A 5 21.25 24.18 -22.65
N LYS A 6 20.66 25.37 -22.82
CA LYS A 6 19.38 25.72 -22.18
C LYS A 6 18.23 24.89 -22.78
N ILE A 7 18.15 24.82 -24.11
CA ILE A 7 17.15 24.00 -24.82
C ILE A 7 17.25 22.53 -24.40
N LYS A 8 18.47 21.97 -24.31
CA LYS A 8 18.69 20.60 -23.86
C LYS A 8 18.19 20.38 -22.41
N GLN A 9 18.42 21.35 -21.54
CA GLN A 9 17.96 21.29 -20.15
C GLN A 9 16.43 21.37 -20.06
N GLU A 10 15.81 22.28 -20.81
CA GLU A 10 14.35 22.44 -20.88
C GLU A 10 13.66 21.17 -21.41
N LEU A 11 14.22 20.55 -22.46
CA LEU A 11 13.71 19.29 -23.00
C LEU A 11 13.77 18.17 -21.96
N SER A 12 14.88 18.05 -21.22
CA SER A 12 15.02 17.04 -20.16
C SER A 12 14.01 17.24 -19.02
N ILE A 13 13.71 18.49 -18.66
CA ILE A 13 12.69 18.80 -17.66
C ILE A 13 11.30 18.44 -18.18
N LEU A 14 11.01 18.73 -19.45
CA LEU A 14 9.73 18.40 -20.07
C LEU A 14 9.52 16.88 -20.10
N GLU A 15 10.51 16.11 -20.54
CA GLU A 15 10.46 14.63 -20.56
C GLU A 15 10.22 14.06 -19.15
N LYS A 16 10.91 14.60 -18.14
CA LYS A 16 10.71 14.19 -16.75
C LYS A 16 9.28 14.51 -16.28
N THR A 17 8.79 15.70 -16.59
CA THR A 17 7.44 16.15 -16.22
C THR A 17 6.36 15.30 -16.88
N GLU A 18 6.51 14.98 -18.17
CA GLU A 18 5.59 14.10 -18.90
C GLU A 18 5.57 12.69 -18.30
N ARG A 19 6.74 12.16 -17.95
CA ARG A 19 6.83 10.86 -17.26
C ARG A 19 6.13 10.88 -15.90
N GLU A 20 6.35 11.92 -15.10
CA GLU A 20 5.67 12.09 -13.81
C GLU A 20 4.15 12.19 -13.97
N LEU A 21 3.67 12.94 -14.97
CA LEU A 21 2.25 13.08 -15.27
C LEU A 21 1.63 11.73 -15.67
N ASN A 22 2.31 10.97 -16.52
CA ASN A 22 1.86 9.64 -16.93
C ASN A 22 1.78 8.68 -15.73
N LEU A 23 2.76 8.70 -14.83
CA LEU A 23 2.72 7.91 -13.60
C LEU A 23 1.54 8.31 -12.69
N LYS A 24 1.27 9.62 -12.56
CA LYS A 24 0.10 10.09 -11.80
C LYS A 24 -1.21 9.67 -12.44
N GLN A 25 -1.31 9.70 -13.76
CA GLN A 25 -2.50 9.24 -14.45
C GLN A 25 -2.74 7.74 -14.23
N LEU A 26 -1.69 6.91 -14.26
CA LEU A 26 -1.79 5.48 -13.94
C LEU A 26 -2.30 5.24 -12.51
N GLN A 27 -1.75 5.96 -11.52
CA GLN A 27 -2.20 5.88 -10.13
C GLN A 27 -3.68 6.25 -9.96
N ILE A 28 -4.13 7.33 -10.62
CA ILE A 28 -5.53 7.77 -10.58
C ILE A 28 -6.45 6.73 -11.24
N ASN A 29 -6.06 6.19 -12.38
CA ASN A 29 -6.84 5.16 -13.08
C ASN A 29 -6.96 3.88 -12.25
N GLY A 30 -5.89 3.46 -11.57
CA GLY A 30 -5.91 2.29 -10.67
C GLY A 30 -6.88 2.49 -9.50
N LEU A 31 -6.84 3.65 -8.84
CA LEU A 31 -7.79 3.99 -7.77
C LEU A 31 -9.24 4.03 -8.27
N LEU A 32 -9.48 4.59 -9.46
CA LEU A 32 -10.81 4.59 -10.06
C LEU A 32 -11.30 3.15 -10.33
N GLY A 33 -10.43 2.28 -10.83
CA GLY A 33 -10.75 0.87 -11.07
C GLY A 33 -11.19 0.15 -9.79
N ILE A 34 -10.47 0.35 -8.68
CA ILE A 34 -10.83 -0.23 -7.37
C ILE A 34 -12.18 0.32 -6.89
N THR A 35 -12.40 1.64 -6.96
CA THR A 35 -13.67 2.23 -6.50
C THR A 35 -14.87 1.77 -7.34
N GLN A 36 -14.69 1.57 -8.66
CA GLN A 36 -15.71 0.99 -9.52
C GLN A 36 -15.97 -0.49 -9.19
N ALA A 37 -14.94 -1.29 -8.91
CA ALA A 37 -15.10 -2.68 -8.49
C ALA A 37 -15.92 -2.80 -7.20
N ILE A 38 -15.68 -1.91 -6.22
CA ILE A 38 -16.49 -1.82 -4.99
C ILE A 38 -17.95 -1.52 -5.33
N ASN A 39 -18.20 -0.53 -6.20
CA ASN A 39 -19.57 -0.16 -6.61
C ASN A 39 -20.29 -1.27 -7.39
N ASN A 40 -19.54 -2.17 -8.03
CA ASN A 40 -20.05 -3.31 -8.78
C ASN A 40 -20.17 -4.58 -7.92
N ASN A 41 -20.02 -4.48 -6.59
CA ASN A 41 -20.09 -5.59 -5.64
C ASN A 41 -19.17 -6.76 -5.99
N VAL A 42 -17.96 -6.46 -6.49
CA VAL A 42 -16.89 -7.44 -6.65
C VAL A 42 -16.56 -8.10 -5.30
N SER A 43 -16.12 -9.36 -5.32
CA SER A 43 -15.83 -10.11 -4.10
C SER A 43 -14.71 -9.47 -3.27
N ALA A 44 -14.71 -9.70 -1.95
CA ALA A 44 -13.68 -9.16 -1.08
C ALA A 44 -12.28 -9.66 -1.47
N ASP A 45 -12.16 -10.95 -1.80
CA ASP A 45 -10.89 -11.56 -2.21
C ASP A 45 -10.35 -10.92 -3.49
N ASP A 46 -11.20 -10.71 -4.50
CA ASP A 46 -10.81 -10.00 -5.72
C ASP A 46 -10.39 -8.55 -5.44
N LEU A 47 -11.09 -7.86 -4.52
CA LEU A 47 -10.73 -6.49 -4.11
C LEU A 47 -9.37 -6.45 -3.41
N TYR A 48 -9.03 -7.45 -2.59
CA TYR A 48 -7.71 -7.55 -1.96
C TYR A 48 -6.61 -7.74 -3.00
N GLU A 49 -6.82 -8.57 -4.02
CA GLU A 49 -5.87 -8.77 -5.11
C GLU A 49 -5.71 -7.52 -6.00
N MET A 50 -6.81 -6.81 -6.27
CA MET A 50 -6.75 -5.52 -6.96
C MET A 50 -5.93 -4.50 -6.15
N TYR A 51 -6.16 -4.43 -4.84
CA TYR A 51 -5.40 -3.56 -3.95
C TYR A 51 -3.91 -3.94 -3.88
N ALA A 52 -3.60 -5.23 -3.76
CA ALA A 52 -2.22 -5.74 -3.75
C ALA A 52 -1.49 -5.41 -5.06
N SER A 53 -2.16 -5.57 -6.20
CA SER A 53 -1.65 -5.20 -7.51
C SER A 53 -1.38 -3.71 -7.60
N PHE A 54 -2.33 -2.88 -7.14
CA PHE A 54 -2.20 -1.43 -7.11
C PHE A 54 -0.99 -0.95 -6.29
N LEU A 55 -0.81 -1.51 -5.09
CA LEU A 55 0.34 -1.19 -4.24
C LEU A 55 1.66 -1.58 -4.90
N ALA A 56 1.70 -2.75 -5.53
CA ALA A 56 2.90 -3.29 -6.13
C ALA A 56 3.37 -2.54 -7.39
N TRP A 57 2.45 -2.28 -8.33
CA TRP A 57 2.81 -1.82 -9.67
C TRP A 57 2.70 -0.30 -9.80
N GLU A 58 1.57 0.27 -9.39
CA GLU A 58 1.28 1.70 -9.53
C GLU A 58 1.93 2.53 -8.42
N MET A 59 1.98 2.00 -7.20
CA MET A 59 2.60 2.67 -6.06
C MET A 59 4.05 2.22 -5.80
N ALA A 60 4.52 1.19 -6.51
CA ALA A 60 5.87 0.62 -6.39
C ALA A 60 6.27 0.20 -4.96
N VAL A 61 5.30 -0.14 -4.12
CA VAL A 61 5.51 -0.60 -2.74
C VAL A 61 6.08 -2.01 -2.75
N GLN A 62 7.29 -2.17 -2.22
CA GLN A 62 8.00 -3.45 -2.25
C GLN A 62 7.55 -4.42 -1.15
N LYS A 63 7.07 -3.89 -0.03
CA LYS A 63 6.66 -4.68 1.14
C LYS A 63 5.37 -4.13 1.74
N PHE A 64 4.36 -4.99 1.88
CA PHE A 64 3.09 -4.68 2.52
C PHE A 64 2.41 -5.97 3.01
N ALA A 65 1.48 -5.82 3.95
CA ALA A 65 0.57 -6.88 4.38
C ALA A 65 -0.78 -6.26 4.73
N LEU A 66 -1.86 -6.82 4.19
CA LEU A 66 -3.23 -6.47 4.52
C LEU A 66 -3.76 -7.50 5.52
N LEU A 67 -4.04 -7.04 6.73
CA LEU A 67 -4.63 -7.83 7.80
C LEU A 67 -6.10 -7.41 7.94
N VAL A 68 -7.00 -8.37 7.89
CA VAL A 68 -8.44 -8.16 8.03
C VAL A 68 -8.91 -8.93 9.24
N LYS A 69 -9.72 -8.28 10.08
CA LYS A 69 -10.32 -8.93 11.24
C LYS A 69 -11.52 -9.75 10.81
N GLU A 70 -11.49 -11.03 11.12
CA GLU A 70 -12.58 -11.99 10.95
C GLU A 70 -13.04 -12.52 12.33
N ASP A 71 -14.05 -13.40 12.33
CA ASP A 71 -14.65 -13.92 13.57
C ASP A 71 -13.64 -14.66 14.46
N GLU A 72 -12.66 -15.35 13.85
CA GLU A 72 -11.63 -16.14 14.56
C GLU A 72 -10.34 -15.36 14.85
N GLY A 73 -10.25 -14.10 14.43
CA GLY A 73 -9.07 -13.26 14.65
C GLY A 73 -8.59 -12.52 13.40
N TRP A 74 -7.33 -12.10 13.42
CA TRP A 74 -6.73 -11.37 12.30
C TRP A 74 -6.19 -12.31 11.25
N VAL A 75 -6.64 -12.14 10.01
CA VAL A 75 -6.23 -12.94 8.85
C VAL A 75 -5.46 -12.05 7.89
N CYS A 76 -4.27 -12.47 7.49
CA CYS A 76 -3.56 -11.79 6.40
C CYS A 76 -4.14 -12.23 5.06
N LYS A 77 -4.79 -11.29 4.37
CA LYS A 77 -5.47 -11.55 3.09
C LYS A 77 -4.52 -11.49 1.90
N VAL A 78 -3.64 -10.50 1.89
CA VAL A 78 -2.61 -10.33 0.86
C VAL A 78 -1.34 -9.76 1.48
N HIS A 79 -0.19 -10.23 1.02
CA HIS A 79 1.11 -9.69 1.44
C HIS A 79 2.14 -9.77 0.32
N ARG A 80 3.18 -8.94 0.40
CA ARG A 80 4.32 -8.96 -0.52
C ARG A 80 5.59 -8.57 0.22
N GLY A 81 6.71 -9.15 -0.19
CA GLY A 81 8.04 -8.79 0.34
C GLY A 81 8.28 -9.19 1.80
N ILE A 82 7.48 -10.10 2.34
CA ILE A 82 7.60 -10.66 3.69
C ILE A 82 7.51 -12.19 3.62
N ASP A 83 8.23 -12.85 4.52
CA ASP A 83 8.26 -14.31 4.67
C ASP A 83 6.88 -14.82 5.13
N GLU A 84 6.41 -15.89 4.51
CA GLU A 84 5.12 -16.52 4.80
C GLU A 84 5.04 -17.02 6.25
N GLU A 85 6.16 -17.45 6.84
CA GLU A 85 6.21 -17.89 8.23
C GLU A 85 5.99 -16.73 9.22
N LEU A 86 6.36 -15.50 8.85
CA LEU A 86 6.08 -14.32 9.66
C LEU A 86 4.60 -13.94 9.61
N VAL A 87 3.94 -14.18 8.48
CA VAL A 87 2.53 -13.83 8.26
C VAL A 87 1.59 -14.71 9.09
N LYS A 88 2.01 -15.93 9.43
CA LYS A 88 1.26 -16.87 10.28
C LYS A 88 1.34 -16.57 11.78
N MET A 89 2.13 -15.58 12.20
CA MET A 89 2.24 -15.20 13.60
C MET A 89 0.94 -14.57 14.09
N ASP A 90 0.51 -14.91 15.32
CA ASP A 90 -0.62 -14.24 15.95
C ASP A 90 -0.23 -12.81 16.34
N LEU A 91 -1.05 -11.85 15.93
CA LEU A 91 -0.86 -10.42 16.16
C LEU A 91 -2.02 -9.81 16.97
N SER A 92 -2.92 -10.65 17.50
CA SER A 92 -4.17 -10.23 18.12
C SER A 92 -3.98 -9.36 19.36
N ASP A 93 -2.87 -9.52 20.07
CA ASP A 93 -2.47 -8.73 21.23
C ASP A 93 -1.83 -7.38 20.87
N ARG A 94 -1.30 -7.24 19.64
CA ARG A 94 -0.55 -6.05 19.20
C ARG A 94 -1.34 -5.11 18.30
N LEU A 95 -2.11 -5.65 17.36
CA LEU A 95 -2.88 -4.84 16.40
C LEU A 95 -3.83 -3.81 17.05
N PRO A 96 -4.51 -4.12 18.18
CA PRO A 96 -5.35 -3.14 18.88
C PRO A 96 -4.63 -1.87 19.35
N ASN A 97 -3.30 -1.90 19.50
CA ASN A 97 -2.49 -0.74 19.91
C ASN A 97 -2.30 0.28 18.79
N TYR A 98 -2.65 -0.07 17.54
CA TYR A 98 -2.57 0.82 16.38
C TYR A 98 -3.95 1.39 16.04
N GLN A 99 -4.34 2.48 16.69
CA GLN A 99 -5.64 3.13 16.43
C GLN A 99 -5.56 4.30 15.45
N ARG A 100 -4.36 4.71 15.05
CA ARG A 100 -4.12 5.79 14.07
C ARG A 100 -2.94 5.45 13.18
N LEU A 101 -2.90 6.07 12.01
CA LEU A 101 -1.74 6.01 11.14
C LEU A 101 -0.51 6.53 11.90
N LYS A 102 0.49 5.68 12.07
CA LYS A 102 1.78 6.04 12.69
C LYS A 102 2.94 5.27 12.07
N ASN A 103 4.14 5.82 12.23
CA ASN A 103 5.36 5.08 11.99
C ASN A 103 5.54 4.03 13.09
N ILE A 104 6.12 2.88 12.75
CA ILE A 104 6.42 1.80 13.68
C ILE A 104 7.76 2.12 14.37
N GLU A 105 7.66 2.83 15.48
CA GLU A 105 8.80 3.16 16.34
C GLU A 105 8.88 2.19 17.55
N GLU A 106 7.72 1.71 18.00
CA GLU A 106 7.49 0.77 19.09
C GLU A 106 7.31 -0.68 18.54
N ASP A 107 7.25 -1.70 19.41
CA ASP A 107 7.00 -3.11 19.04
C ASP A 107 8.04 -3.75 18.08
N LYS A 108 9.26 -3.21 18.06
CA LYS A 108 10.37 -3.76 17.24
C LYS A 108 10.89 -5.11 17.72
N ASP A 109 10.40 -5.60 18.86
CA ASP A 109 10.65 -6.95 19.35
C ASP A 109 9.86 -7.99 18.56
N HIS A 110 8.71 -7.64 17.98
CA HIS A 110 7.90 -8.58 17.20
C HIS A 110 8.45 -8.78 15.77
N PRO A 111 8.76 -10.03 15.34
CA PRO A 111 9.41 -10.30 14.06
C PRO A 111 8.65 -9.81 12.82
N PHE A 112 7.32 -9.90 12.82
CA PHE A 112 6.48 -9.38 11.74
C PHE A 112 6.43 -7.84 11.73
N ILE A 113 6.13 -7.21 12.86
CA ILE A 113 5.89 -5.75 12.95
C ILE A 113 7.15 -4.96 12.60
N LYS A 114 8.32 -5.40 13.10
CA LYS A 114 9.60 -4.75 12.80
C LYS A 114 9.99 -4.78 11.32
N ALA A 115 9.28 -5.55 10.48
CA ALA A 115 9.53 -5.62 9.05
C ALA A 115 8.96 -4.41 8.27
N PHE A 116 8.10 -3.61 8.90
CA PHE A 116 7.37 -2.50 8.30
C PHE A 116 7.72 -1.15 8.95
N ASP A 117 7.57 -0.07 8.19
CA ASP A 117 7.84 1.30 8.66
C ASP A 117 6.58 2.02 9.14
N VAL A 118 5.41 1.66 8.60
CA VAL A 118 4.14 2.37 8.79
C VAL A 118 3.02 1.37 8.99
N VAL A 119 2.08 1.71 9.87
CA VAL A 119 0.81 1.01 10.05
C VAL A 119 -0.35 1.97 9.76
N ILE A 120 -1.33 1.48 9.02
CA ILE A 120 -2.53 2.25 8.64
C ILE A 120 -3.76 1.46 9.10
N PRO A 121 -4.34 1.78 10.26
CA PRO A 121 -5.56 1.13 10.71
C PRO A 121 -6.77 1.66 9.94
N VAL A 122 -7.65 0.75 9.54
CA VAL A 122 -8.94 1.05 8.91
C VAL A 122 -10.01 0.59 9.89
N LEU A 123 -10.79 1.53 10.42
CA LEU A 123 -11.82 1.25 11.42
C LEU A 123 -13.21 1.34 10.80
N HIS A 124 -14.08 0.38 11.12
CA HIS A 124 -15.52 0.50 10.89
C HIS A 124 -16.23 0.79 12.21
N LYS A 125 -16.83 1.99 12.36
CA LYS A 125 -17.58 2.40 13.56
C LYS A 125 -16.80 2.18 14.88
N ASP A 126 -15.57 2.70 14.93
CA ASP A 126 -14.63 2.63 16.07
C ASP A 126 -14.09 1.23 16.40
N THR A 127 -14.49 0.20 15.67
CA THR A 127 -13.87 -1.12 15.72
C THR A 127 -12.91 -1.33 14.56
N PRO A 128 -11.68 -1.83 14.81
CA PRO A 128 -10.77 -2.29 13.76
C PRO A 128 -11.36 -3.45 12.97
#